data_AF-A0A660U5I6-F1
#
_entry.id   AF-A0A660U5I6-F1
#
_cell.length_a   1.000
_cell.length_b   1.000
_cell.length_c   1.000
_cell.angle_alpha   90.00
_cell.angle_beta   90.00
_cell.angle_gamma   90.00
#
_symmetry.space_group_name_H-M   'P 1'
#
loop_
_entity.id
_entity.type
_entity.pdbx_description
1 polymer ?
#
loop_
_entity_poly.entity_id
_entity_poly.type
_entity_poly.pdbx_seq_one_letter_code
_entity_poly.pdbx_strand_id
1 'polypeptide(L)' 'LVAFPPYEINISPHLRPGENEVAVEVINSLRNLLGPHHNRALSEGFVHPGAFTDESNWTDEYRFVPCGLMGAELLREVR' A
#
# COMPACT_ATOMS: atom_id res chain seq x y z
N LEU A 1 2.00 4.48 13.43
CA LEU A 1 2.25 4.47 11.98
C LEU A 1 3.10 3.26 11.65
N VAL A 2 2.63 2.38 10.76
CA VAL A 2 3.37 1.21 10.27
C VAL A 2 3.63 1.44 8.79
N ALA A 3 4.82 1.96 8.45
CA ALA A 3 5.13 2.44 7.10
C ALA A 3 6.08 1.51 6.31
N PHE A 4 6.77 0.61 7.00
CA PHE A 4 7.80 -0.26 6.41
C PHE A 4 7.65 -1.69 6.93
N PRO A 5 8.05 -2.71 6.14
CA PRO A 5 8.06 -4.09 6.59
C PRO A 5 8.94 -4.32 7.83
N PRO A 6 8.61 -5.29 8.69
CA PRO A 6 7.37 -6.07 8.67
C PRO A 6 6.17 -5.19 9.08
N TYR A 7 5.05 -5.31 8.34
CA TYR A 7 3.86 -4.48 8.57
C TYR A 7 3.06 -4.96 9.80
N GLU A 8 3.70 -4.91 10.97
CA GLU A 8 3.21 -5.49 12.22
C GLU A 8 3.17 -4.45 13.35
N ILE A 9 2.20 -4.59 14.25
CA ILE A 9 2.09 -3.75 15.45
C ILE A 9 1.51 -4.56 16.61
N ASN A 10 2.12 -4.42 17.79
CA ASN A 10 1.62 -5.06 19.00
C ASN A 10 0.44 -4.26 19.57
N ILE A 11 -0.77 -4.82 19.46
CA ILE A 11 -2.00 -4.26 20.03
C ILE A 11 -2.37 -4.83 21.40
N SER A 12 -1.62 -5.82 21.93
CA SER A 12 -1.92 -6.50 23.20
C SER A 12 -2.15 -5.54 24.37
N PRO A 13 -1.38 -4.44 24.53
CA PRO A 13 -1.61 -3.48 25.62
C PRO A 13 -2.96 -2.75 25.56
N HIS A 14 -3.66 -2.79 24.43
CA HIS A 14 -4.91 -2.09 24.19
C HIS A 14 -6.14 -3.00 24.25
N LEU A 15 -5.94 -4.31 24.42
CA LEU A 15 -7.04 -5.26 24.50
C LEU A 15 -7.81 -5.13 25.81
N ARG A 16 -9.14 -5.23 25.72
CA ARG A 16 -10.04 -5.34 26.88
C ARG A 16 -10.80 -6.68 26.87
N PRO A 17 -11.26 -7.18 28.02
CA PRO A 17 -12.12 -8.36 28.06
C PRO A 17 -13.39 -8.15 27.21
N GLY A 18 -13.77 -9.18 26.45
CA GLY A 18 -14.93 -9.15 25.56
C GLY A 18 -14.61 -8.60 24.17
N GLU A 19 -15.56 -7.87 23.59
CA GLU A 19 -15.45 -7.36 22.22
C GLU A 19 -14.52 -6.15 22.12
N ASN A 20 -13.66 -6.20 21.11
CA ASN A 20 -12.71 -5.16 20.75
C ASN A 20 -13.00 -4.72 19.32
N GLU A 21 -12.99 -3.41 19.09
CA GLU A 21 -13.07 -2.83 17.75
C GLU A 21 -11.66 -2.53 17.27
N VAL A 22 -11.34 -2.96 16.05
CA VAL A 22 -10.05 -2.70 15.40
C VAL A 22 -10.33 -1.94 14.11
N ALA A 23 -9.81 -0.72 14.02
CA ALA A 23 -9.88 0.12 12.84
C ALA A 23 -8.49 0.29 12.22
N VAL A 24 -8.40 0.17 10.91
CA VAL A 24 -7.16 0.36 10.15
C VAL A 24 -7.39 1.46 9.12
N GLU A 25 -6.64 2.55 9.24
CA GLU A 25 -6.58 3.59 8.23
C GLU A 25 -5.40 3.32 7.29
N VAL A 26 -5.69 3.20 5.99
CA VAL A 26 -4.66 2.94 4.96
C VAL A 26 -4.54 4.16 4.06
N ILE A 27 -3.31 4.69 3.98
CA ILE A 27 -2.95 5.81 3.11
C ILE A 27 -1.98 5.28 2.05
N ASN A 28 -2.20 5.66 0.79
CA ASN A 28 -1.36 5.28 -0.35
C ASN A 28 -0.91 6.55 -1.12
N SER A 29 -0.20 6.35 -2.22
CA SER A 29 0.21 7.43 -3.11
C SER A 29 -0.89 7.83 -4.09
N LEU A 30 -0.73 8.98 -4.74
CA LEU A 30 -1.63 9.44 -5.81
C LEU A 30 -1.40 8.73 -7.16
N ARG A 31 -0.53 7.71 -7.23
CA ARG A 31 -0.12 7.08 -8.51
C ARG A 31 -1.29 6.50 -9.30
N ASN A 32 -2.28 5.90 -8.62
CA ASN A 32 -3.47 5.37 -9.30
C ASN A 32 -4.51 6.47 -9.61
N LEU A 33 -4.44 7.63 -8.96
CA LEU A 33 -5.34 8.75 -9.20
C LEU A 33 -4.84 9.67 -10.32
N LEU A 34 -3.54 9.97 -10.33
CA LEU A 34 -2.91 10.98 -11.20
C LEU A 34 -1.96 10.37 -12.23
N GLY A 35 -1.71 9.07 -12.18
CA GLY A 35 -0.77 8.39 -13.06
C GLY A 35 0.68 8.44 -12.55
N PRO A 36 1.65 8.10 -13.42
CA PRO A 36 1.54 7.89 -14.87
C PRO A 36 0.97 6.52 -15.25
N HIS A 37 -0.15 6.50 -15.96
CA HIS A 37 -0.86 5.26 -16.31
C HIS A 37 -0.23 4.50 -17.48
N HIS A 38 0.42 5.22 -18.40
CA HIS A 38 0.91 4.72 -19.67
C HIS A 38 2.38 4.31 -19.65
N ASN A 39 3.00 4.22 -18.47
CA ASN A 39 4.39 3.80 -18.36
C ASN A 39 4.46 2.33 -17.90
N ARG A 40 5.03 1.47 -18.76
CA ARG A 40 5.15 0.01 -18.51
C ARG A 40 6.30 -0.38 -17.58
N ALA A 41 7.28 0.50 -17.37
CA ALA A 41 8.52 0.19 -16.66
C ALA A 41 8.55 0.63 -15.19
N LEU A 42 7.47 1.24 -14.69
CA LEU A 42 7.46 1.74 -13.31
C LEU A 42 7.28 0.64 -12.28
N SER A 43 8.13 0.69 -11.27
CA SER A 43 7.99 -0.07 -10.05
C SER A 43 6.85 0.48 -9.18
N GLU A 44 6.32 -0.37 -8.30
CA GLU A 44 5.15 -0.05 -7.47
C GLU A 44 5.43 1.01 -6.39
N GLY A 45 6.71 1.38 -6.17
CA GLY A 45 7.13 2.18 -5.02
C GLY A 45 7.55 3.62 -5.29
N PHE A 46 7.72 4.05 -6.55
CA PHE A 46 8.24 5.39 -6.83
C PHE A 46 7.74 5.98 -8.15
N VAL A 47 7.28 7.23 -8.09
CA VAL A 47 6.89 8.03 -9.26
C VAL A 47 7.77 9.28 -9.28
N HIS A 48 8.35 9.59 -10.43
CA HIS A 48 9.16 10.78 -10.68
C HIS A 48 8.65 11.53 -11.91
N PRO A 49 9.02 12.81 -12.11
CA PRO A 49 8.52 13.59 -13.24
C PRO A 49 8.77 12.96 -14.62
N GLY A 50 9.96 12.40 -14.84
CA GLY A 50 10.30 11.74 -16.10
C GLY A 50 9.43 10.52 -16.43
N ALA A 51 8.75 9.94 -15.44
CA ALA A 51 7.86 8.79 -15.63
C ALA A 51 6.63 9.13 -16.49
N PHE A 52 6.25 10.42 -16.58
CA PHE A 52 5.14 10.92 -17.39
C PHE A 52 5.51 11.18 -18.85
N THR A 53 6.81 11.23 -19.16
CA THR A 53 7.34 11.63 -20.47
C THR A 53 8.24 10.57 -21.10
N ASP A 54 8.27 9.36 -20.53
CA ASP A 54 9.09 8.27 -21.03
C ASP A 54 8.39 7.51 -22.17
N GLU A 55 8.55 8.05 -23.38
CA GLU A 55 7.98 7.45 -24.61
C GLU A 55 8.52 6.04 -24.89
N SER A 56 9.76 5.74 -24.46
CA SER A 56 10.37 4.43 -24.68
C SER A 56 9.62 3.31 -23.95
N ASN A 57 8.93 3.67 -22.86
CA ASN A 57 8.12 2.77 -22.04
C ASN A 57 6.61 3.04 -22.15
N TRP A 58 6.17 3.79 -23.17
CA TRP A 58 4.75 4.07 -23.39
C TRP A 58 3.94 2.79 -23.60
N THR A 59 2.70 2.74 -23.13
CA THR A 59 1.69 1.73 -23.47
C THR A 59 0.31 2.37 -23.55
N ASP A 60 -0.52 1.95 -24.49
CA ASP A 60 -1.91 2.45 -24.61
C ASP A 60 -2.82 1.94 -23.48
N GLU A 61 -2.40 0.88 -22.80
CA GLU A 61 -3.10 0.32 -21.66
C GLU A 61 -2.93 1.16 -20.39
N TYR A 62 -4.00 1.27 -19.61
CA TYR A 62 -3.93 1.84 -18.27
C TYR A 62 -3.31 0.84 -17.31
N ARG A 63 -2.20 1.23 -16.68
CA ARG A 63 -1.59 0.47 -15.60
C ARG A 63 -1.92 1.07 -14.24
N PHE A 64 -2.40 0.21 -13.34
CA PHE A 64 -2.61 0.48 -11.93
C PHE A 64 -1.72 -0.46 -11.10
N VAL A 65 -1.44 -0.08 -9.87
CA VAL A 65 -0.73 -0.93 -8.88
C VAL A 65 -1.66 -1.32 -7.75
N PRO A 66 -1.40 -2.42 -7.02
CA PRO A 66 -2.17 -2.76 -5.82
C PRO A 66 -2.21 -1.58 -4.84
N CYS A 67 -3.39 -1.27 -4.30
CA CYS A 67 -3.56 -0.14 -3.40
C CYS A 67 -4.64 -0.42 -2.35
N GLY A 68 -4.35 -0.13 -1.08
CA GLY A 68 -5.24 -0.41 0.05
C GLY A 68 -4.77 -1.57 0.92
N LEU A 69 -5.68 -2.11 1.74
CA LEU A 69 -5.39 -3.25 2.62
C LEU A 69 -5.58 -4.56 1.86
N MET A 70 -4.48 -5.24 1.52
CA MET A 70 -4.54 -6.51 0.77
C MET A 70 -4.88 -7.72 1.67
N GLY A 71 -4.64 -7.60 2.96
CA GLY A 71 -4.93 -8.61 3.96
C GLY A 71 -4.49 -8.13 5.34
N ALA A 72 -5.09 -8.70 6.39
CA ALA A 72 -4.69 -8.48 7.77
C ALA A 72 -5.00 -9.72 8.58
N GLU A 73 -4.09 -10.07 9.49
CA GLU A 73 -4.22 -11.24 10.35
C GLU A 73 -3.92 -10.84 11.80
N LEU A 74 -4.66 -11.44 12.74
CA LEU A 74 -4.35 -11.33 14.16
C LEU A 74 -3.41 -12.46 14.54
N LEU A 75 -2.16 -12.08 14.83
CA LEU A 75 -1.15 -13.03 15.30
C LEU A 75 -1.25 -13.18 16.81
N ARG A 76 -1.25 -14.43 17.27
CA ARG A 76 -1.12 -14.76 18.68
C ARG A 76 0.33 -15.13 18.95
N GLU A 77 1.03 -14.34 19.77
CA GLU A 77 2.28 -14.81 20.34
C GLU A 77 1.99 -15.99 21.27
N VAL A 78 2.45 -17.18 20.87
CA VAL A 78 2.53 -18.35 21.74
C VAL A 78 3.95 -18.34 22.29
N ARG A 79 4.08 -18.00 23.58
CA ARG A 79 5.33 -18.22 24.33
C ARG A 79 5.40 -19.66 24.82
#